data_AF-A0A0C3P969-F1
#
_entry.id   AF-A0A0C3P969-F1
#
_cell.length_a   1.000
_cell.length_b   1.000
_cell.length_c   1.000
_cell.angle_alpha   90.00
_cell.angle_beta   90.00
_cell.angle_gamma   90.00
#
_symmetry.space_group_name_H-M   'P 1'
#
loop_
_entity.id
_entity.type
_entity.pdbx_description
1 polymer ?
#
loop_
_entity_poly.entity_id
_entity_poly.type
_entity_poly.pdbx_seq_one_letter_code
_entity_poly.pdbx_strand_id
1 'polypeptide(L)'
;MAVNRALALVRVKQLHTSNALKRRFSSQTIHPGEEVLPEVGFFTPFWRNTILLSFVAIAFYKWAPRPGEEAFLTKWLAHYSTSPEFWTRINEQQLLRSQHMTVNTVLQTSAQRPSMVRYRYPQMLEQGSPHLKPVGAASPVGKKAE
;
A
#
# COMPACT_ATOMS: atom_id res chain seq x y z
N MET A 1 25.12 -11.40 21.93
CA MET A 1 23.93 -10.70 22.48
C MET A 1 22.85 -10.65 21.41
N ALA A 2 22.09 -11.74 21.25
CA ALA A 2 20.99 -11.83 20.30
C ALA A 2 19.71 -11.36 20.97
N VAL A 3 19.15 -10.24 20.51
CA VAL A 3 17.88 -9.71 21.04
C VAL A 3 16.75 -10.30 20.21
N ASN A 4 16.23 -11.42 20.70
CA ASN A 4 14.91 -11.92 20.34
C ASN A 4 13.86 -10.92 20.84
N ARG A 5 13.13 -10.27 19.94
CA ARG A 5 11.81 -9.69 20.25
C ARG A 5 10.89 -9.85 19.06
N ALA A 6 10.10 -10.91 19.16
CA ALA A 6 8.74 -11.02 18.66
C ALA A 6 8.03 -9.67 18.61
N LEU A 7 7.28 -9.41 17.54
CA LEU A 7 6.00 -8.71 17.63
C LEU A 7 5.17 -8.90 16.35
N ALA A 8 3.98 -9.43 16.60
CA ALA A 8 2.74 -9.27 15.85
C ALA A 8 2.69 -9.82 14.41
N LEU A 9 2.37 -11.12 14.35
CA LEU A 9 1.50 -11.66 13.31
C LEU A 9 0.27 -10.73 13.18
N VAL A 10 0.21 -9.97 12.08
CA VAL A 10 -1.02 -9.31 11.64
C VAL A 10 -1.97 -10.41 11.18
N ARG A 11 -2.63 -11.03 12.15
CA ARG A 11 -3.80 -11.87 11.91
C ARG A 11 -4.89 -10.90 11.52
N VAL A 12 -5.03 -10.66 10.22
CA VAL A 12 -6.20 -10.02 9.62
C VAL A 12 -7.38 -10.86 10.05
N LYS A 13 -8.06 -10.45 11.13
CA LYS A 13 -9.37 -10.97 11.48
C LYS A 13 -10.27 -10.49 10.35
N GLN A 14 -10.49 -11.35 9.37
CA GLN A 14 -11.61 -11.21 8.47
C GLN A 14 -12.86 -11.11 9.34
N LEU A 15 -13.38 -9.91 9.49
CA LEU A 15 -14.74 -9.69 9.95
C LEU A 15 -15.65 -10.11 8.79
N HIS A 16 -15.73 -11.43 8.58
CA HIS A 16 -16.90 -12.01 7.94
C HIS A 16 -18.05 -11.75 8.92
N THR A 17 -18.71 -10.61 8.74
CA THR A 17 -20.06 -10.39 9.21
C THR A 17 -20.96 -11.29 8.36
N SER A 18 -20.89 -12.60 8.63
CA SER A 18 -21.97 -13.50 8.30
C SER A 18 -23.15 -13.05 9.15
N ASN A 19 -23.94 -12.11 8.63
CA ASN A 19 -25.33 -11.97 9.00
C ASN A 19 -26.01 -13.27 8.58
N ALA A 20 -25.78 -14.31 9.39
CA ALA A 20 -26.59 -15.51 9.38
C ALA A 20 -27.98 -15.02 9.83
N LEU A 21 -28.78 -14.63 8.85
CA LEU A 21 -30.22 -14.54 8.96
C LEU A 21 -30.70 -15.90 9.46
N LYS A 22 -30.76 -16.05 10.79
CA LYS A 22 -31.61 -17.05 11.44
C LYS A 22 -33.02 -16.69 11.04
N ARG A 23 -33.45 -17.23 9.91
CA ARG A 23 -34.84 -17.28 9.46
C ARG A 23 -35.60 -17.89 10.62
N ARG A 24 -36.35 -17.05 11.34
CA ARG A 24 -37.31 -17.52 12.34
C ARG A 24 -38.32 -18.33 11.54
N PHE A 25 -38.38 -19.64 11.78
CA PHE A 25 -39.55 -20.43 11.43
C PHE A 25 -40.70 -19.87 12.28
N SER A 26 -41.55 -19.05 11.67
CA SER A 26 -42.93 -18.92 12.12
C SER A 26 -43.62 -20.22 11.75
N SER A 27 -44.00 -21.02 12.72
CA SER A 27 -44.93 -22.12 12.51
C SER A 27 -46.26 -21.53 12.04
N GLN A 28 -46.45 -21.45 10.73
CA GLN A 28 -47.78 -21.29 10.15
C GLN A 28 -48.40 -22.68 10.11
N THR A 29 -49.47 -22.90 10.87
CA THR A 29 -50.35 -24.04 10.68
C THR A 29 -51.12 -23.81 9.38
N ILE A 30 -50.59 -24.35 8.29
CA ILE A 30 -51.17 -24.26 6.95
C ILE A 30 -52.37 -25.22 6.91
N HIS A 31 -53.58 -24.69 6.73
CA HIS A 31 -54.72 -25.49 6.29
C HIS A 31 -54.53 -25.82 4.80
N PRO A 32 -54.73 -27.08 4.36
CA PRO A 32 -54.53 -27.46 2.96
C PRO A 32 -55.64 -26.82 2.09
N GLY A 33 -55.30 -25.74 1.37
CA GLY A 33 -56.19 -25.12 0.38
C GLY A 33 -56.03 -23.61 0.17
N GLU A 34 -55.25 -22.90 0.98
CA GLU A 34 -55.13 -21.44 0.87
C GLU A 34 -53.74 -21.04 0.38
N GLU A 35 -53.68 -20.49 -0.84
CA GLU A 35 -52.45 -19.90 -1.39
C GLU A 35 -52.09 -18.67 -0.54
N VAL A 36 -51.05 -18.79 0.30
CA VAL A 36 -50.59 -17.71 1.17
C VAL A 36 -49.97 -16.60 0.32
N LEU A 37 -50.80 -15.63 -0.08
CA LEU A 37 -50.36 -14.39 -0.70
C LEU A 37 -49.47 -13.63 0.30
N PRO A 38 -48.30 -13.13 -0.12
CA PRO A 38 -47.44 -12.36 0.78
C PRO A 38 -48.23 -11.15 1.30
N GLU A 39 -48.21 -10.94 2.61
CA GLU A 39 -48.89 -9.81 3.24
C GLU A 39 -48.37 -8.49 2.64
N VAL A 40 -49.13 -7.92 1.71
CA VAL A 40 -48.88 -6.62 1.09
C VAL A 40 -49.27 -5.51 2.07
N GLY A 41 -48.52 -5.42 3.17
CA GLY A 41 -48.71 -4.41 4.20
C GLY A 41 -47.93 -3.13 3.91
N PHE A 42 -48.40 -2.00 4.45
CA PHE A 42 -47.70 -0.71 4.43
C PHE A 42 -46.39 -0.70 5.24
N PHE A 43 -46.09 -1.77 5.98
CA PHE A 43 -44.89 -1.93 6.79
C PHE A 43 -43.83 -2.84 6.16
N THR A 44 -43.91 -3.08 4.85
CA THR A 44 -42.85 -3.81 4.13
C THR A 44 -41.51 -3.08 4.24
N PRO A 45 -40.36 -3.80 4.13
CA PRO A 45 -39.03 -3.19 4.20
C PRO A 45 -38.82 -2.03 3.24
N PHE A 46 -39.51 -2.05 2.09
CA PHE A 46 -39.50 -0.97 1.10
C PHE A 46 -40.12 0.33 1.67
N TRP A 47 -41.34 0.25 2.21
CA TRP A 47 -42.02 1.41 2.80
C TRP A 47 -41.34 1.91 4.07
N ARG A 48 -40.81 1.00 4.90
CA ARG A 48 -40.00 1.38 6.07
C ARG A 48 -38.78 2.21 5.66
N ASN A 49 -38.05 1.77 4.65
CA ASN A 49 -36.84 2.46 4.21
C ASN A 49 -37.15 3.81 3.54
N THR A 50 -38.24 3.91 2.77
CA THR A 50 -38.67 5.18 2.14
C THR A 50 -39.16 6.20 3.17
N ILE A 51 -39.90 5.76 4.19
CA ILE A 51 -40.31 6.62 5.32
C ILE A 51 -39.07 7.13 6.08
N LEU A 52 -38.12 6.24 6.40
CA LEU A 52 -36.87 6.64 7.05
C LEU A 52 -36.08 7.65 6.20
N LEU A 53 -35.98 7.41 4.89
CA LEU A 53 -35.28 8.31 3.98
C LEU A 53 -35.98 9.68 3.88
N SER A 54 -37.32 9.71 3.87
CA SER A 54 -38.06 10.97 3.86
C SER A 54 -37.85 11.76 5.15
N PHE A 55 -37.89 11.10 6.31
CA PHE A 55 -37.59 11.73 7.59
C PHE A 55 -36.16 12.28 7.64
N VAL A 56 -35.19 11.53 7.14
CA VAL A 56 -33.80 11.98 7.05
C VAL A 56 -33.68 13.22 6.15
N ALA A 57 -34.36 13.24 5.00
CA ALA A 57 -34.33 14.39 4.09
C ALA A 57 -34.96 15.65 4.71
N ILE A 58 -36.08 15.50 5.44
CA ILE A 58 -36.74 16.62 6.14
C ILE A 58 -35.85 17.13 7.28
N ALA A 59 -35.27 16.23 8.07
CA ALA A 59 -34.35 16.58 9.13
C ALA A 59 -33.12 17.31 8.57
N PHE A 60 -32.59 16.82 7.44
CA PHE A 60 -31.49 17.46 6.74
C PHE A 60 -31.87 18.86 6.26
N TYR A 61 -33.04 19.04 5.63
CA TYR A 61 -33.46 20.37 5.17
C TYR A 61 -33.63 21.38 6.31
N LYS A 62 -34.22 20.96 7.43
CA LYS A 62 -34.47 21.85 8.59
C LYS A 62 -33.20 22.15 9.39
N TRP A 63 -32.29 21.18 9.50
CA TRP A 63 -31.06 21.29 10.29
C TRP A 63 -29.82 21.52 9.42
N ALA A 64 -29.99 21.76 8.12
CA ALA A 64 -28.89 22.06 7.22
C ALA A 64 -28.20 23.35 7.70
N PRO A 65 -26.87 23.32 7.93
CA PRO A 65 -26.12 24.52 8.27
C PRO A 65 -26.19 25.49 7.10
N ARG A 66 -26.27 26.79 7.41
CA ARG A 66 -26.11 27.83 6.39
C ARG A 66 -24.67 27.78 5.85
N PRO A 67 -24.45 28.14 4.58
CA PRO A 67 -23.10 28.21 4.04
C PRO A 67 -22.27 29.21 4.85
N GLY A 68 -21.26 28.71 5.57
CA GLY A 68 -20.39 29.47 6.47
C GLY A 68 -20.54 29.16 7.97
N GLU A 69 -21.58 28.42 8.38
CA GLU A 69 -21.76 27.97 9.76
C GLU A 69 -21.35 26.50 9.89
N GLU A 70 -20.50 26.19 10.88
CA GLU A 70 -20.11 24.81 11.14
C GLU A 70 -21.32 24.03 11.70
N ALA A 71 -21.65 22.91 11.05
CA ALA A 71 -22.71 22.03 11.54
C ALA A 71 -22.44 21.63 13.00
N PHE A 72 -23.48 21.59 13.83
CA PHE A 72 -23.36 21.11 15.21
C PHE A 72 -22.67 19.74 15.30
N LEU A 73 -23.00 18.84 14.36
CA LEU A 73 -22.37 17.53 14.26
C LEU A 73 -20.86 17.64 13.97
N THR A 74 -20.45 18.53 13.08
CA THR A 74 -19.03 18.78 12.77
C THR A 74 -18.30 19.34 13.98
N LYS A 75 -18.90 20.30 14.70
CA LYS A 75 -18.32 20.85 15.93
C LYS A 75 -18.19 19.80 17.04
N TRP A 76 -19.20 18.96 17.20
CA TRP A 76 -19.19 17.86 18.16
C TRP A 76 -18.11 16.83 17.79
N LEU A 77 -18.03 16.45 16.52
CA LEU A 77 -17.01 15.53 16.04
C LEU A 77 -15.60 16.14 16.16
N ALA A 78 -15.45 17.44 15.86
CA ALA A 78 -14.20 18.17 16.00
C ALA A 78 -13.70 18.16 17.44
N HIS A 79 -14.59 18.28 18.43
CA HIS A 79 -14.25 18.25 19.85
C HIS A 79 -13.60 16.92 20.29
N TYR A 80 -14.00 15.79 19.72
CA TYR A 80 -13.42 14.48 20.01
C TYR A 80 -12.35 14.04 19.02
N SER A 81 -12.19 14.77 17.91
CA SER A 81 -11.15 14.49 16.93
C SER A 81 -9.78 15.01 17.39
N THR A 82 -8.72 14.36 16.91
CA THR A 82 -7.37 14.85 17.12
C THR A 82 -7.16 16.20 16.44
N SER A 83 -6.40 17.10 17.08
CA SER A 83 -6.13 18.43 16.53
C SER A 83 -5.50 18.37 15.12
N PRO A 84 -5.78 19.35 14.25
CA PRO A 84 -5.23 19.35 12.89
C PRO A 84 -3.69 19.45 12.89
N GLU A 85 -3.12 20.15 13.87
CA GLU A 85 -1.66 20.30 14.04
C GLU A 85 -0.93 18.96 14.25
N PHE A 86 -1.59 18.00 14.89
CA PHE A 86 -1.02 16.66 15.04
C PHE A 86 -0.84 15.97 13.69
N TRP A 87 -1.83 16.11 12.81
CA TRP A 87 -1.78 15.51 11.46
C TRP A 87 -0.79 16.22 10.56
N THR A 88 -0.67 17.56 10.63
CA THR A 88 0.36 18.29 9.87
C THR A 88 1.75 17.82 10.27
N ARG A 89 2.01 17.67 11.56
CA ARG A 89 3.29 17.15 12.08
C ARG A 89 3.60 15.73 11.56
N ILE A 90 2.61 14.85 11.50
CA ILE A 90 2.79 13.50 10.94
C ILE A 90 3.11 13.56 9.45
N ASN A 91 2.39 14.39 8.68
CA ASN A 91 2.60 14.55 7.25
C ASN A 91 4.00 15.10 6.96
N GLU A 92 4.47 16.08 7.74
CA GLU A 92 5.84 16.61 7.66
C GLU A 92 6.88 15.51 7.93
N GLN A 93 6.69 14.70 8.98
CA GLN A 93 7.59 13.58 9.27
C GLN A 93 7.62 12.56 8.13
N GLN A 94 6.48 12.27 7.51
CA GLN A 94 6.40 11.36 6.37
C GLN A 94 7.09 11.95 5.14
N LEU A 95 6.94 13.25 4.90
CA LEU A 95 7.62 13.96 3.81
C LEU A 95 9.15 13.85 3.99
N LEU A 96 9.66 14.12 5.19
CA LEU A 96 11.09 13.99 5.50
C LEU A 96 11.60 12.57 5.32
N ARG A 97 10.85 11.56 5.80
CA ARG A 97 11.23 10.15 5.59
C ARG A 97 11.27 9.80 4.11
N SER A 98 10.29 10.24 3.33
CA SER A 98 10.24 9.99 1.89
C SER A 98 11.47 10.59 1.17
N GLN A 99 11.84 11.82 1.54
CA GLN A 99 13.04 12.48 1.03
C GLN A 99 14.30 11.65 1.33
N HIS A 100 14.50 11.24 2.59
CA HIS A 100 15.66 10.43 2.97
C HIS A 100 15.72 9.10 2.21
N MET A 101 14.57 8.44 2.04
CA MET A 101 14.50 7.19 1.26
C MET A 101 14.90 7.42 -0.19
N THR A 102 14.37 8.46 -0.84
CA THR A 102 14.73 8.81 -2.22
C THR A 102 16.22 9.11 -2.37
N VAL A 103 16.79 9.90 -1.46
CA VAL A 103 18.24 10.22 -1.48
C VAL A 103 19.07 8.95 -1.37
N ASN A 104 18.73 8.05 -0.43
CA ASN A 104 19.45 6.80 -0.26
C ASN A 104 19.32 5.89 -1.49
N THR A 105 18.13 5.81 -2.09
CA THR A 105 17.92 5.06 -3.32
C THR A 105 18.74 5.62 -4.47
N VAL A 106 18.78 6.95 -4.64
CA VAL A 106 19.62 7.59 -5.66
C VAL A 106 21.10 7.23 -5.44
N LEU A 107 21.61 7.34 -4.21
CA LEU A 107 23.00 7.00 -3.91
C LEU A 107 23.34 5.53 -4.20
N GLN A 108 22.42 4.62 -3.88
CA GLN A 108 22.62 3.19 -4.13
C GLN A 108 22.52 2.83 -5.61
N THR A 109 21.61 3.48 -6.34
CA THR A 109 21.38 3.21 -7.77
C THR A 109 22.43 3.88 -8.66
N SER A 110 22.94 5.06 -8.27
CA SER A 110 24.04 5.73 -8.98
C SER A 110 25.42 5.14 -8.67
N ALA A 111 25.53 4.28 -7.65
CA ALA A 111 26.80 3.64 -7.29
C ALA A 111 27.22 2.66 -8.40
N GLN A 112 28.13 3.12 -9.27
CA GLN A 112 28.76 2.26 -10.27
C GLN A 112 29.83 1.39 -9.58
N ARG A 113 29.87 0.10 -9.90
CA ARG A 113 31.00 -0.75 -9.48
C ARG A 113 32.29 -0.16 -10.10
N PRO A 114 33.40 -0.08 -9.36
CA PRO A 114 34.65 0.38 -9.94
C PRO A 114 34.97 -0.48 -11.17
N SER A 115 35.40 0.16 -12.26
CA SER A 115 35.72 -0.54 -13.51
C SER A 115 36.88 -1.51 -13.25
N MET A 116 36.58 -2.79 -13.14
CA MET A 116 37.59 -3.83 -12.92
C MET A 116 38.19 -4.22 -14.26
N VAL A 117 39.40 -3.74 -14.55
CA VAL A 117 40.19 -4.25 -15.67
C VAL A 117 40.81 -5.58 -15.24
N ARG A 118 40.30 -6.68 -15.79
CA ARG A 118 40.88 -8.02 -15.57
C ARG A 118 41.89 -8.32 -16.66
N TYR A 119 43.17 -8.24 -16.34
CA TYR A 119 44.22 -8.66 -17.26
C TYR A 119 44.23 -10.19 -17.39
N ARG A 120 44.12 -10.70 -18.62
CA ARG A 120 44.28 -12.13 -18.91
C ARG A 120 45.70 -12.61 -18.63
N TYR A 121 46.68 -11.73 -18.79
CA TYR A 121 48.10 -12.01 -18.61
C TYR A 121 48.73 -10.92 -17.71
N PRO A 122 48.70 -11.07 -16.38
CA PRO A 122 49.31 -10.08 -15.47
C PRO A 122 50.82 -9.96 -15.66
N GLN A 123 51.46 -11.04 -16.14
CA GLN A 123 52.88 -11.12 -16.43
C GLN A 123 53.33 -10.14 -17.54
N MET A 124 52.42 -9.63 -18.37
CA MET A 124 52.76 -8.66 -19.41
C MET A 124 53.10 -7.27 -18.85
N LEU A 125 52.69 -6.96 -17.61
CA LEU A 125 53.00 -5.68 -16.95
C LEU A 125 54.51 -5.54 -16.69
N GLU A 126 55.18 -6.65 -16.36
CA GLU A 126 56.62 -6.66 -16.09
C GLU A 126 57.47 -6.78 -17.38
N GLN A 127 56.85 -7.20 -18.49
CA GLN A 127 57.50 -7.36 -19.79
C GLN A 127 57.40 -6.12 -20.69
N GLY A 128 56.86 -5.01 -20.18
CA GLY A 128 56.74 -3.75 -20.89
C GLY A 128 58.10 -3.19 -21.28
N SER A 129 58.53 -3.45 -22.52
CA SER A 129 59.71 -2.80 -23.07
C SER A 129 59.42 -1.31 -23.29
N PRO A 130 60.31 -0.39 -22.86
CA PRO A 130 60.17 1.05 -23.12
C PRO A 130 60.03 1.39 -24.62
N HIS A 131 60.40 0.47 -25.51
CA HIS A 131 60.39 0.65 -26.97
C HIS A 131 59.23 -0.08 -27.67
N LEU A 132 58.19 -0.54 -26.95
CA LEU A 132 57.00 -1.20 -27.52
C LEU A 132 57.33 -2.43 -28.41
N LYS A 133 58.41 -3.15 -28.13
CA LYS A 133 58.79 -4.35 -28.89
C LYS A 133 58.20 -5.61 -28.25
N PRO A 134 57.46 -6.46 -28.98
CA PRO A 134 56.97 -7.73 -28.46
C PRO A 134 58.13 -8.69 -28.21
N VAL A 135 58.16 -9.32 -27.03
CA VAL A 135 59.15 -10.33 -26.67
C VAL A 135 58.91 -11.58 -27.53
N GLY A 136 59.93 -12.01 -28.29
CA GLY A 136 59.86 -13.19 -29.18
C GLY A 136 59.80 -12.89 -30.69
N ALA A 137 59.70 -11.63 -31.12
CA ALA A 137 59.61 -11.28 -32.55
C ALA A 137 60.97 -11.13 -33.27
N ALA A 138 62.10 -11.31 -32.58
CA ALA A 138 63.42 -11.18 -33.19
C ALA A 138 64.27 -12.43 -32.92
N SER A 139 64.20 -13.41 -33.83
CA SER A 139 65.38 -14.16 -34.27
C SER A 139 65.08 -14.99 -35.53
N PRO A 140 65.48 -14.55 -36.74
CA PRO A 140 65.84 -15.46 -37.80
C PRO A 140 67.31 -15.87 -37.58
N VAL A 141 67.55 -16.96 -36.84
CA VAL A 141 68.86 -17.63 -36.89
C VAL A 141 69.04 -18.17 -38.30
N GLY A 142 69.92 -17.52 -39.06
CA GLY A 142 70.15 -17.79 -40.48
C GLY A 142 70.53 -19.24 -40.75
N LYS A 143 69.74 -19.90 -41.61
CA LYS A 143 70.20 -21.09 -42.34
C LYS A 143 71.23 -20.61 -43.36
N LYS A 144 72.49 -21.00 -43.21
CA LYS A 144 73.45 -20.95 -44.33
C LYS A 144 73.10 -22.10 -45.28
N ALA A 145 72.73 -21.75 -46.51
CA ALA A 145 72.70 -22.66 -47.64
C ALA A 145 74.06 -22.59 -48.35
N GLU A 146 74.56 -23.79 -48.70
CA GLU A 146 75.74 -24.11 -49.55
C GLU A 146 77.13 -23.62 -49.11
#